data_AF-A0A224ACI1-F1
#
_entry.id   AF-A0A224ACI1-F1
#
_cell.length_a   1.000
_cell.length_b   1.000
_cell.length_c   1.000
_cell.angle_alpha   90.00
_cell.angle_beta   90.00
_cell.angle_gamma   90.00
#
_symmetry.space_group_name_H-M   'P 1'
#
loop_
_entity.id
_entity.type
_entity.pdbx_description
1 polymer ?
#
loop_
_entity_poly.entity_id
_entity_poly.type
_entity_poly.pdbx_seq_one_letter_code
_entity_poly.pdbx_strand_id
1 'polypeptide(L)'
;MMKFLYMFFLLLLILYLYIFSVQNHFLSILIILEAMLLILLSFSLGFSMTLMEGYSVYLWILTLSVCEAAIGLTLLISYMKLNGSDLVSNKS
;
A
#
# COMPACT_ATOMS: atom_id res chain seq x y z
N MET A 1 -9.12 19.81 -10.52
CA MET A 1 -8.20 19.08 -9.63
C MET A 1 -8.89 18.48 -8.42
N MET A 2 -9.59 19.27 -7.58
CA MET A 2 -10.17 18.78 -6.31
C MET A 2 -11.09 17.56 -6.46
N LYS A 3 -11.98 17.53 -7.47
CA LYS A 3 -12.85 16.37 -7.73
C LYS A 3 -12.07 15.07 -8.00
N PHE A 4 -10.92 15.16 -8.66
CA PHE A 4 -10.06 14.01 -8.94
C PHE A 4 -9.35 13.50 -7.67
N LEU A 5 -8.89 14.41 -6.81
CA LEU A 5 -8.34 14.06 -5.50
C LEU A 5 -9.38 13.34 -4.61
N TYR A 6 -10.63 13.79 -4.63
CA TYR A 6 -11.73 13.10 -3.93
C TYR A 6 -11.97 11.68 -4.46
N MET A 7 -11.87 11.48 -5.79
CA MET A 7 -12.00 10.13 -6.37
C MET A 7 -10.88 9.19 -5.92
N PHE A 8 -9.63 9.68 -5.87
CA PHE A 8 -8.53 8.87 -5.34
C PHE A 8 -8.68 8.55 -3.86
N PHE A 9 -9.16 9.49 -3.06
CA PHE A 9 -9.43 9.25 -1.65
C PHE A 9 -10.52 8.19 -1.45
N LEU A 10 -11.61 8.25 -2.23
CA LEU A 10 -12.65 7.21 -2.22
C LEU A 10 -12.10 5.84 -2.64
N LEU A 11 -11.27 5.80 -3.68
CA LEU A 11 -10.63 4.56 -4.12
C LEU A 11 -9.74 3.96 -3.03
N LEU A 12 -8.97 4.79 -2.32
CA LEU A 12 -8.14 4.37 -1.20
C LEU A 12 -9.00 3.74 -0.09
N LEU A 13 -10.15 4.33 0.23
CA LEU A 13 -11.08 3.79 1.22
C LEU A 13 -11.68 2.44 0.80
N ILE A 14 -12.00 2.29 -0.48
CA ILE A 14 -12.51 1.01 -1.03
C ILE A 14 -11.43 -0.08 -0.95
N LEU A 15 -10.19 0.24 -1.32
CA LEU A 15 -9.08 -0.72 -1.23
C LEU A 15 -8.77 -1.11 0.21
N TYR A 16 -8.88 -0.18 1.15
CA TYR A 16 -8.73 -0.47 2.58
C TYR A 16 -9.76 -1.50 3.04
N LEU A 17 -11.03 -1.33 2.66
CA LEU A 17 -12.08 -2.32 2.95
C LEU A 17 -11.81 -3.66 2.25
N TYR A 18 -11.26 -3.63 1.03
CA TYR A 18 -10.95 -4.82 0.26
C TYR A 18 -9.84 -5.69 0.87
N ILE A 19 -8.87 -5.08 1.58
CA ILE A 19 -7.81 -5.83 2.30
C ILE A 19 -8.41 -6.88 3.23
N PHE A 20 -9.48 -6.55 3.94
CA PHE A 20 -10.12 -7.49 4.89
C PHE A 20 -10.70 -8.73 4.20
N SER A 21 -11.04 -8.64 2.91
CA SER A 21 -11.55 -9.77 2.14
C SER A 21 -10.44 -10.72 1.65
N VAL A 22 -9.18 -10.27 1.60
CA VAL A 22 -8.09 -10.96 0.89
C VAL A 22 -7.05 -11.55 1.87
N GLN A 23 -7.42 -11.69 3.15
CA GLN A 23 -6.53 -12.11 4.24
C GLN A 23 -5.99 -13.56 4.15
N ASN A 24 -6.27 -14.31 3.09
CA ASN A 24 -5.88 -15.72 2.98
C ASN A 24 -4.40 -15.91 2.62
N HIS A 25 -3.86 -15.10 1.72
CA HIS A 25 -2.45 -15.20 1.29
C HIS A 25 -1.70 -13.93 1.64
N PHE A 26 -0.50 -14.09 2.22
CA PHE A 26 0.32 -12.95 2.63
C PHE A 26 0.74 -12.09 1.41
N LEU A 27 1.05 -12.75 0.29
CA LEU A 27 1.38 -12.09 -0.97
C LEU A 27 0.23 -11.22 -1.50
N SER A 28 -1.02 -11.69 -1.41
CA SER A 28 -2.17 -10.92 -1.90
C SER A 28 -2.44 -9.69 -1.05
N ILE A 29 -2.15 -9.74 0.26
CA ILE A 29 -2.20 -8.57 1.14
C ILE A 29 -1.13 -7.54 0.73
N LEU A 30 0.11 -7.99 0.46
CA LEU A 30 1.20 -7.11 0.02
C LEU A 30 0.89 -6.40 -1.30
N ILE A 31 0.32 -7.09 -2.28
CA ILE A 31 -0.05 -6.48 -3.57
C ILE A 31 -1.11 -5.39 -3.40
N ILE A 32 -2.10 -5.61 -2.53
CA ILE A 32 -3.13 -4.60 -2.27
C ILE A 32 -2.53 -3.39 -1.54
N LEU A 33 -1.61 -3.64 -0.60
CA LEU A 33 -0.86 -2.57 0.07
C LEU A 33 -0.06 -1.71 -0.92
N GLU A 34 0.65 -2.34 -1.86
CA GLU A 34 1.41 -1.63 -2.90
C GLU A 34 0.48 -0.80 -3.80
N ALA A 35 -0.68 -1.33 -4.18
CA ALA A 35 -1.68 -0.58 -4.92
C ALA A 35 -2.19 0.65 -4.16
N MET A 36 -2.41 0.53 -2.84
CA MET A 36 -2.80 1.67 -1.99
C MET A 36 -1.69 2.72 -1.90
N LEU A 37 -0.42 2.31 -1.81
CA LEU A 37 0.73 3.22 -1.79
C LEU A 37 0.89 3.98 -3.11
N LEU A 38 0.66 3.32 -4.25
CA LEU A 38 0.66 3.99 -5.56
C LEU A 38 -0.44 5.05 -5.69
N ILE A 39 -1.64 4.77 -5.16
CA ILE A 39 -2.73 5.75 -5.14
C ILE A 39 -2.40 6.91 -4.19
N LEU A 40 -1.80 6.63 -3.04
CA LEU A 40 -1.33 7.66 -2.11
C LEU A 40 -0.26 8.57 -2.76
N LEU A 41 0.69 7.99 -3.51
CA LEU A 41 1.70 8.74 -4.25
C LEU A 41 1.07 9.66 -5.30
N SER A 42 0.15 9.14 -6.11
CA SER A 42 -0.55 9.97 -7.12
C SER A 42 -1.44 11.06 -6.48
N PHE A 43 -2.07 10.77 -5.34
CA PHE A 43 -2.77 11.77 -4.53
C PHE A 43 -1.83 12.86 -4.02
N SER A 44 -0.65 12.48 -3.49
CA SER A 44 0.34 13.44 -2.97
C SER A 44 0.90 14.37 -4.06
N LEU A 45 1.12 13.86 -5.27
CA LEU A 45 1.49 14.68 -6.43
C LEU A 45 0.38 15.65 -6.82
N GLY A 46 -0.87 15.17 -6.90
CA GLY A 46 -2.00 16.04 -7.20
C GLY A 46 -2.19 17.14 -6.15
N PHE A 47 -1.93 16.83 -4.88
CA PHE A 47 -2.03 17.76 -3.76
C PHE A 47 -0.90 18.80 -3.74
N SER A 48 0.37 18.39 -3.96
CA SER A 48 1.50 19.33 -4.01
C SER A 48 1.33 20.35 -5.14
N MET A 49 0.81 19.91 -6.30
CA MET A 49 0.49 20.78 -7.42
C MET A 49 -0.61 21.80 -7.08
N THR A 50 -1.56 21.49 -6.19
CA THR A 50 -2.60 22.45 -5.78
C THR A 50 -2.12 23.49 -4.78
N LEU A 51 -1.22 23.12 -3.88
CA LEU A 51 -0.71 24.02 -2.85
C LEU A 51 0.48 24.88 -3.32
N MET A 52 1.06 24.57 -4.49
CA MET A 52 2.34 25.14 -4.96
C MET A 52 3.47 24.98 -3.93
N GLU A 53 3.35 23.98 -3.06
CA GLU A 53 4.37 23.55 -2.12
C GLU A 53 5.31 22.57 -2.84
N GLY A 54 6.61 22.57 -2.49
CA GLY A 54 7.61 21.74 -3.14
C GLY A 54 7.32 20.22 -3.03
N TYR A 55 8.04 19.41 -3.81
CA TYR A 55 7.88 17.95 -3.86
C TYR A 55 8.51 17.19 -2.67
N SER A 56 8.82 17.87 -1.56
CA SER A 56 9.47 17.24 -0.41
C SER A 56 8.57 16.14 0.17
N VAL A 57 7.30 16.43 0.42
CA VAL A 57 6.34 15.45 0.97
C VAL A 57 6.20 14.22 0.08
N TYR A 58 6.18 14.40 -1.25
CA TYR A 58 6.14 13.30 -2.21
C TYR A 58 7.37 12.38 -2.07
N LEU A 59 8.58 12.95 -2.01
CA LEU A 59 9.81 12.19 -1.86
C LEU A 59 9.88 11.46 -0.51
N TRP A 60 9.44 12.11 0.57
CA TRP A 60 9.35 11.50 1.89
C TRP A 60 8.44 10.27 1.87
N ILE A 61 7.23 10.39 1.30
CA ILE A 61 6.29 9.27 1.15
C ILE A 61 6.91 8.13 0.33
N LEU A 62 7.58 8.45 -0.78
CA LEU A 62 8.23 7.46 -1.65
C LEU A 62 9.32 6.67 -0.91
N THR A 63 10.15 7.34 -0.11
CA THR A 63 11.21 6.64 0.64
C THR A 63 10.64 5.70 1.69
N LEU A 64 9.60 6.13 2.42
CA LEU A 64 8.94 5.30 3.42
C LEU A 64 8.22 4.11 2.78
N SER A 65 7.56 4.30 1.63
CA SER A 65 6.85 3.21 0.94
C SER A 65 7.79 2.11 0.47
N VAL A 66 8.99 2.47 -0.02
CA VAL A 66 9.99 1.46 -0.45
C VAL A 66 10.55 0.71 0.76
N CYS A 67 10.79 1.40 1.88
CA CYS A 67 11.23 0.74 3.12
C CYS A 67 10.18 -0.23 3.66
N GLU A 68 8.90 0.16 3.68
CA GLU A 68 7.80 -0.70 4.11
C GLU A 68 7.71 -1.97 3.23
N ALA A 69 7.77 -1.80 1.90
CA ALA A 69 7.72 -2.94 0.97
C ALA A 69 8.90 -3.91 1.18
N ALA A 70 10.11 -3.40 1.40
CA ALA A 70 11.28 -4.22 1.70
C ALA A 70 11.07 -5.03 3.00
N ILE A 71 10.58 -4.39 4.06
CA ILE A 71 10.29 -5.06 5.34
C ILE A 71 9.18 -6.11 5.15
N GLY A 72 8.10 -5.78 4.45
CA GLY A 72 6.99 -6.69 4.17
C GLY A 72 7.42 -7.95 3.40
N LEU A 73 8.29 -7.82 2.40
CA LEU A 73 8.84 -8.96 1.66
C LEU A 73 9.79 -9.81 2.52
N THR A 74 10.65 -9.19 3.33
CA THR A 74 11.53 -9.95 4.23
C THR A 74 10.74 -10.77 5.25
N LEU A 75 9.63 -10.22 5.75
CA LEU A 75 8.71 -10.93 6.63
C LEU A 75 8.05 -12.10 5.91
N LEU A 76 7.54 -11.92 4.69
CA LEU A 76 6.97 -13.01 3.89
C LEU A 76 7.97 -14.16 3.71
N ILE A 77 9.21 -13.86 3.35
CA ILE A 77 10.25 -14.88 3.16
C ILE A 77 10.54 -15.63 4.46
N SER A 78 10.61 -14.92 5.59
CA SER A 78 10.81 -15.54 6.90
C SER A 78 9.63 -16.43 7.30
N TYR A 79 8.40 -16.00 6.98
CA TYR A 79 7.18 -16.74 7.26
C TYR A 79 7.10 -18.02 6.42
N MET A 80 7.36 -17.94 5.11
CA MET A 80 7.44 -19.11 4.24
C MET A 80 8.49 -20.12 4.70
N LYS A 81 9.64 -19.65 5.20
CA LYS A 81 10.69 -20.54 5.73
C LYS A 81 10.25 -21.33 6.96
N LEU A 82 9.33 -20.79 7.77
CA LEU A 82 8.83 -21.43 8.99
C LEU A 82 7.61 -22.33 8.72
N ASN A 83 6.65 -21.84 7.92
CA ASN A 83 5.36 -22.53 7.73
C ASN A 83 5.26 -23.29 6.40
N GLY A 84 6.24 -23.16 5.50
CA GLY A 84 6.28 -23.84 4.21
C GLY A 84 5.21 -23.40 3.21
N SER A 85 4.32 -22.47 3.58
CA SER A 85 3.23 -21.97 2.74
C SER A 85 2.95 -20.48 3.00
N ASP A 86 2.44 -19.79 1.98
CA ASP A 86 2.05 -18.37 2.02
C ASP A 86 0.69 -18.10 2.68
N LEU A 87 0.08 -19.11 3.30
CA LEU A 87 -1.23 -19.01 3.93
C LEU A 87 -1.10 -18.33 5.30
N VAL A 88 -1.83 -17.22 5.49
CA VAL A 88 -1.78 -16.44 6.75
C VAL A 88 -2.48 -17.18 7.88
N SER A 89 -3.55 -17.92 7.58
CA SER A 89 -4.13 -18.90 8.50
C SER A 89 -3.85 -20.30 8.00
N ASN A 90 -3.00 -21.04 8.72
CA ASN A 90 -2.99 -22.49 8.59
C ASN A 90 -4.26 -22.98 9.28
N LYS A 91 -5.35 -23.17 8.52
CA LYS A 91 -6.52 -23.88 9.04
C LYS A 91 -6.07 -25.31 9.31
N SER A 92 -5.71 -25.60 10.56
CA SER A 92 -5.64 -26.96 11.09
C SER A 92 -7.01 -27.61 10.97
#